data_AF-A0A1V4ELM6-F1
#
_entry.id   AF-A0A1V4ELM6-F1
#
_cell.length_a   1.000
_cell.length_b   1.000
_cell.length_c   1.000
_cell.angle_alpha   90.00
_cell.angle_beta   90.00
_cell.angle_gamma   90.00
#
_symmetry.space_group_name_H-M   'P 1'
#
loop_
_entity.id
_entity.type
_entity.pdbx_description
1 polymer ?
#
loop_
_entity_poly.entity_id
_entity_poly.type
_entity_poly.pdbx_seq_one_letter_code
_entity_poly.pdbx_strand_id
1 'polypeptide(L)'
;MSAPATTPTTVPAARPLSSALAAGVGLLLAMDVAGAIISLSAGLSPTLLDALGPQARLSAPIPMMIAQVLMVIGATRRHRGVAVPASVLLVIAGVLAFMSGFYDGGYAADLTAGQRVFQIALVTAHLGVGVLAGFRLVRLLRR
;
A
#
# COMPACT_ATOMS: atom_id res chain seq x y z
N MET A 1 -11.13 -29.84 -48.14
CA MET A 1 -10.06 -29.52 -47.18
C MET A 1 -10.52 -28.31 -46.37
N SER A 2 -10.96 -28.50 -45.13
CA SER A 2 -11.49 -27.42 -44.29
C SER A 2 -10.41 -26.92 -43.34
N ALA A 3 -10.19 -25.61 -43.31
CA ALA A 3 -9.16 -24.96 -42.48
C ALA A 3 -9.50 -25.06 -40.98
N PRO A 4 -8.50 -25.19 -40.08
CA PRO A 4 -8.73 -25.24 -38.65
C PRO A 4 -9.11 -23.85 -38.12
N ALA A 5 -10.22 -23.79 -37.38
CA ALA A 5 -10.66 -22.60 -36.67
C ALA A 5 -9.67 -22.26 -35.54
N THR A 6 -9.07 -21.07 -35.60
CA THR A 6 -8.22 -20.55 -34.53
C THR A 6 -9.10 -20.02 -33.39
N THR A 7 -9.22 -20.78 -32.31
CA THR A 7 -9.90 -20.34 -31.09
C THR A 7 -9.12 -19.20 -30.45
N PRO A 8 -9.68 -17.98 -30.30
CA PRO A 8 -8.97 -16.89 -29.66
C PRO A 8 -8.74 -17.24 -28.18
N THR A 9 -7.47 -17.30 -27.80
CA THR A 9 -7.06 -17.55 -26.41
C THR A 9 -7.24 -16.24 -25.63
N THR A 10 -8.38 -16.05 -24.98
CA THR A 10 -8.60 -14.91 -24.09
C THR A 10 -7.63 -14.96 -22.90
N VAL A 11 -6.67 -14.04 -22.87
CA VAL A 11 -5.76 -13.82 -21.74
C VAL A 11 -6.58 -13.47 -20.49
N PRO A 12 -6.33 -14.09 -19.32
CA PRO A 12 -7.14 -13.87 -18.14
C PRO A 12 -6.94 -12.44 -17.60
N ALA A 13 -7.99 -11.62 -17.68
CA ALA A 13 -8.09 -10.26 -17.15
C ALA A 13 -7.85 -10.12 -15.62
N ALA A 14 -7.43 -11.18 -14.93
CA ALA A 14 -7.19 -11.23 -13.49
C ALA A 14 -5.79 -10.75 -13.07
N ARG A 15 -4.81 -10.80 -13.97
CA ARG A 15 -3.43 -10.35 -13.72
C ARG A 15 -3.25 -8.84 -13.46
N PRO A 16 -3.93 -7.91 -14.18
CA PRO A 16 -3.59 -6.49 -14.09
C PRO A 16 -3.87 -5.86 -12.72
N LEU A 17 -4.90 -6.33 -12.00
CA LEU A 17 -5.24 -5.80 -10.69
C LEU A 17 -4.29 -6.29 -9.59
N SER A 18 -3.84 -7.55 -9.68
CA SER A 18 -2.84 -8.09 -8.74
C SER A 18 -1.48 -7.43 -8.94
N SER A 19 -1.06 -7.19 -10.19
CA SER A 19 0.18 -6.46 -10.47
C SER A 19 0.11 -5.01 -10.02
N ALA A 20 -1.03 -4.34 -10.22
CA ALA A 20 -1.23 -2.98 -9.74
C ALA A 20 -1.22 -2.90 -8.20
N LEU A 21 -1.78 -3.89 -7.50
CA LEU A 21 -1.73 -3.96 -6.03
C LEU A 21 -0.31 -4.19 -5.51
N ALA A 22 0.45 -5.10 -6.14
CA ALA A 22 1.84 -5.31 -5.81
C ALA A 22 2.71 -4.07 -6.09
N ALA A 23 2.49 -3.40 -7.23
CA ALA A 23 3.18 -2.16 -7.58
C ALA A 23 2.83 -1.02 -6.60
N GLY A 24 1.56 -0.91 -6.19
CA GLY A 24 1.12 0.08 -5.21
C GLY A 24 1.78 -0.09 -3.84
N VAL A 25 1.86 -1.33 -3.33
CA VAL A 25 2.59 -1.60 -2.07
C VAL A 25 4.10 -1.43 -2.24
N GLY A 26 4.66 -1.81 -3.40
CA GLY A 26 6.06 -1.53 -3.72
C GLY A 26 6.39 -0.03 -3.70
N LEU A 27 5.49 0.80 -4.24
CA LEU A 27 5.62 2.25 -4.20
C LEU A 27 5.52 2.78 -2.76
N LEU A 28 4.59 2.27 -1.94
CA LEU A 28 4.49 2.65 -0.52
C LEU A 28 5.79 2.38 0.23
N LEU A 29 6.36 1.18 0.07
CA LEU A 29 7.65 0.82 0.68
C LEU A 29 8.77 1.78 0.25
N ALA A 30 8.82 2.14 -1.03
CA ALA A 30 9.81 3.08 -1.53
C ALA A 30 9.61 4.49 -0.95
N MET A 31 8.36 4.93 -0.78
CA MET A 31 8.02 6.19 -0.12
C MET A 31 8.39 6.13 1.37
N ASP A 32 8.12 5.05 2.09
CA ASP A 32 8.50 4.92 3.50
C ASP A 32 10.02 5.01 3.69
N VAL A 33 10.79 4.37 2.81
CA VAL A 33 12.27 4.48 2.82
C VAL A 33 12.71 5.91 2.51
N ALA A 34 12.12 6.56 1.50
CA ALA A 34 12.44 7.94 1.17
C ALA A 34 12.10 8.90 2.34
N GLY A 35 10.98 8.69 3.01
CA GLY A 35 10.57 9.44 4.19
C GLY A 35 11.53 9.29 5.36
N ALA A 36 12.00 8.07 5.62
CA ALA A 36 13.03 7.81 6.63
C ALA A 36 14.36 8.51 6.32
N ILE A 37 14.79 8.51 5.04
CA ILE A 37 16.00 9.21 4.59
C ILE A 37 15.84 10.73 4.73
N ILE A 38 14.68 11.29 4.38
CA ILE A 38 14.37 12.72 4.58
C ILE A 38 14.41 13.07 6.07
N SER A 39 13.84 12.22 6.94
CA SER A 39 13.83 12.44 8.39
C SER A 39 15.25 12.42 8.99
N LEU A 40 16.10 11.50 8.52
CA LEU A 40 17.52 11.42 8.91
C LEU A 40 18.32 12.63 8.43
N SER A 41 18.17 13.00 7.16
CA SER A 41 18.92 14.12 6.56
C SER A 41 18.48 15.49 7.08
N ALA A 42 17.21 15.64 7.49
CA ALA A 42 16.70 16.84 8.13
C ALA A 42 17.04 16.94 9.63
N GLY A 43 17.75 15.94 10.20
CA GLY A 43 18.11 15.90 11.62
C GLY A 43 16.92 15.69 12.57
N LEU A 44 15.76 15.27 12.04
CA LEU A 44 14.55 15.00 12.83
C LEU A 44 14.63 13.68 13.59
N SER A 45 15.53 12.79 13.18
CA SER A 45 15.72 11.49 13.82
C SER A 45 17.22 11.16 13.89
N PRO A 46 17.75 10.76 15.06
CA PRO A 46 19.17 10.48 15.22
C PRO A 46 19.60 9.18 14.54
N THR A 47 18.68 8.25 14.29
CA THR A 47 18.96 6.98 13.60
C THR A 47 17.86 6.62 12.60
N LEU A 48 18.21 5.78 11.62
CA LEU A 48 17.26 5.26 10.62
C LEU A 48 16.16 4.41 11.28
N LEU A 49 16.48 3.73 12.40
CA LEU A 49 15.53 2.95 13.18
C LEU A 49 14.53 3.84 13.94
N ASP A 50 14.97 4.99 14.45
CA ASP A 50 14.06 5.99 15.04
C ASP A 50 13.20 6.65 13.95
N ALA A 51 13.80 6.89 12.78
CA ALA A 51 13.11 7.41 11.60
C ALA A 51 12.07 6.45 11.02
N LEU A 52 12.11 5.16 11.37
CA LEU A 52 11.14 4.12 11.02
C LEU A 52 10.38 3.58 12.26
N GLY A 53 10.53 4.27 13.38
CA GLY A 53 9.97 3.88 14.68
C GLY A 53 8.50 4.26 14.84
N PRO A 54 7.87 3.93 15.98
CA PRO A 54 6.46 4.23 16.25
C PRO A 54 6.13 5.73 16.23
N GLN A 55 7.13 6.59 16.47
CA GLN A 55 7.02 8.05 16.48
C GLN A 55 7.39 8.68 15.12
N ALA A 56 7.75 7.89 14.12
CA ALA A 56 8.11 8.38 12.80
C ALA A 56 6.87 8.91 12.07
N ARG A 57 6.89 10.21 11.76
CA ARG A 57 5.77 10.88 11.06
C ARG A 57 5.87 10.82 9.53
N LEU A 58 7.08 10.59 9.01
CA LEU A 58 7.39 10.63 7.58
C LEU A 58 7.50 9.25 6.93
N SER A 59 7.40 8.16 7.69
CA SER A 59 7.41 6.79 7.18
C SER A 59 6.50 5.91 8.01
N ALA A 60 5.89 4.90 7.40
CA ALA A 60 5.16 3.90 8.17
C ALA A 60 6.11 3.15 9.13
N PRO A 61 5.67 2.82 10.36
CA PRO A 61 6.44 2.00 11.27
C PRO A 61 6.77 0.64 10.66
N ILE A 62 7.97 0.10 10.94
CA ILE A 62 8.42 -1.20 10.40
C ILE A 62 7.37 -2.33 10.55
N PRO A 63 6.68 -2.49 11.71
CA PRO A 63 5.65 -3.52 11.86
C PRO A 63 4.52 -3.40 10.83
N MET A 64 4.14 -2.17 10.46
CA MET A 64 3.09 -1.89 9.48
C MET A 64 3.56 -2.21 8.06
N MET A 65 4.79 -1.86 7.69
CA MET A 65 5.39 -2.21 6.41
C MET A 65 5.43 -3.74 6.21
N ILE A 66 5.85 -4.48 7.24
CA ILE A 66 5.87 -5.95 7.23
C ILE A 66 4.46 -6.51 7.04
N ALA A 67 3.48 -5.98 7.78
CA ALA A 67 2.11 -6.42 7.68
C ALA A 67 1.52 -6.17 6.28
N GLN A 68 1.80 -5.01 5.66
CA GLN A 68 1.36 -4.71 4.29
C GLN A 68 1.95 -5.66 3.25
N VAL A 69 3.24 -6.00 3.37
CA VAL A 69 3.90 -6.98 2.49
C VAL A 69 3.23 -8.35 2.60
N LEU A 70 3.04 -8.84 3.82
CA LEU A 70 2.39 -10.14 4.06
C LEU A 70 0.95 -10.15 3.54
N MET A 71 0.21 -9.06 3.75
CA MET A 71 -1.16 -8.94 3.24
C MET A 71 -1.21 -8.89 1.71
N VAL A 72 -0.29 -8.22 1.02
CA VAL A 72 -0.25 -8.21 -0.45
C VAL A 72 0.09 -9.59 -1.00
N ILE A 73 1.04 -10.29 -0.37
CA ILE A 73 1.36 -11.68 -0.73
C ILE A 73 0.12 -12.57 -0.54
N GLY A 74 -0.61 -12.40 0.56
CA GLY A 74 -1.88 -13.09 0.81
C GLY A 74 -2.96 -12.78 -0.22
N ALA A 75 -3.19 -11.49 -0.51
CA ALA A 75 -4.23 -10.99 -1.42
C ALA A 75 -3.99 -11.38 -2.88
N THR A 76 -2.73 -11.65 -3.25
CA THR A 76 -2.34 -12.10 -4.60
C THR A 76 -2.38 -13.63 -4.75
N ARG A 77 -2.57 -14.40 -3.66
CA ARG A 77 -2.69 -15.87 -3.75
C ARG A 77 -3.96 -16.31 -4.49
N ARG A 78 -3.91 -17.54 -5.03
CA ARG A 78 -5.01 -18.18 -5.77
C ARG A 78 -6.11 -18.74 -4.86
N HIS A 79 -5.78 -19.04 -3.60
CA HIS A 79 -6.71 -19.63 -2.64
C HIS A 79 -7.60 -18.57 -1.98
N ARG A 80 -8.93 -18.64 -2.22
CA ARG A 80 -9.87 -17.61 -1.74
C ARG A 80 -9.90 -17.45 -0.22
N GLY A 81 -9.75 -18.56 0.52
CA GLY A 81 -9.71 -18.55 1.98
C GLY A 81 -8.56 -17.74 2.58
N VAL A 82 -7.53 -17.43 1.79
CA VAL A 82 -6.41 -16.56 2.21
C VAL A 82 -6.51 -15.18 1.55
N ALA A 83 -6.89 -15.12 0.28
CA ALA A 83 -6.94 -13.86 -0.47
C ALA A 83 -8.02 -12.88 0.02
N VAL A 84 -9.18 -13.39 0.44
CA VAL A 84 -10.28 -12.57 0.96
C VAL A 84 -9.91 -11.89 2.28
N PRO A 85 -9.52 -12.60 3.36
CA PRO A 85 -9.16 -11.94 4.62
C PRO A 85 -7.96 -11.00 4.45
N ALA A 86 -6.96 -11.36 3.65
CA ALA A 86 -5.83 -10.48 3.37
C ALA A 86 -6.24 -9.17 2.65
N SER A 87 -7.18 -9.25 1.70
CA SER A 87 -7.69 -8.05 1.01
C SER A 87 -8.52 -7.17 1.95
N VAL A 88 -9.32 -7.77 2.84
CA VAL A 88 -10.08 -7.03 3.87
C VAL A 88 -9.14 -6.30 4.82
N LEU A 89 -8.11 -6.99 5.32
CA LEU A 89 -7.12 -6.39 6.21
C LEU A 89 -6.37 -5.23 5.53
N LEU A 90 -6.04 -5.34 4.24
CA LEU A 90 -5.44 -4.25 3.46
C LEU A 90 -6.35 -3.02 3.35
N VAL A 91 -7.65 -3.23 3.10
CA VAL A 91 -8.63 -2.14 3.07
C VAL A 91 -8.71 -1.44 4.43
N ILE A 92 -8.85 -2.22 5.51
CA ILE A 92 -8.92 -1.70 6.87
C ILE A 92 -7.63 -0.94 7.22
N ALA A 93 -6.47 -1.50 6.90
CA ALA A 93 -5.18 -0.86 7.14
C ALA A 93 -5.05 0.47 6.38
N GLY A 94 -5.49 0.53 5.12
CA GLY A 94 -5.48 1.78 4.33
C GLY A 94 -6.39 2.85 4.93
N VAL A 95 -7.58 2.47 5.39
CA VAL A 95 -8.52 3.40 6.06
C VAL A 95 -7.97 3.88 7.40
N LEU A 96 -7.46 2.98 8.23
CA LEU A 96 -6.90 3.33 9.54
C LEU A 96 -5.63 4.21 9.39
N ALA A 97 -4.77 3.93 8.41
CA ALA A 97 -3.61 4.77 8.12
C ALA A 97 -4.03 6.19 7.71
N PHE A 98 -5.08 6.31 6.88
CA PHE A 98 -5.64 7.60 6.48
C PHE A 98 -6.21 8.37 7.69
N MET A 99 -7.02 7.71 8.52
CA MET A 99 -7.59 8.32 9.73
C MET A 99 -6.51 8.69 10.74
N SER A 100 -5.51 7.84 10.95
CA SER A 100 -4.40 8.10 11.87
C SER A 100 -3.60 9.33 11.44
N GLY A 101 -3.35 9.54 10.15
CA GLY A 101 -2.69 10.75 9.66
C GLY A 101 -3.46 12.04 10.01
N PHE A 102 -4.80 11.95 10.05
CA PHE A 102 -5.67 13.04 10.50
C PHE A 102 -5.61 13.25 12.02
N TYR A 103 -5.69 12.19 12.82
CA TYR A 103 -5.78 12.26 14.28
C TYR A 103 -4.44 12.46 15.01
N ASP A 104 -3.32 11.99 14.45
CA ASP A 104 -1.97 12.16 15.05
C ASP A 104 -1.39 13.58 14.82
N GLY A 105 -2.23 14.50 14.31
CA GLY A 105 -1.84 15.86 14.00
C GLY A 105 -0.80 15.95 12.90
N GLY A 106 -0.68 14.94 12.03
CA GLY A 106 0.26 14.93 10.91
C GLY A 106 0.13 16.18 10.03
N TYR A 107 -1.11 16.57 9.73
CA TYR A 107 -1.42 17.79 8.98
C TYR A 107 -1.22 19.10 9.76
N ALA A 108 -1.14 19.05 11.08
CA ALA A 108 -1.10 20.21 11.98
C ALA A 108 0.27 20.45 12.62
N ALA A 109 1.22 19.52 12.48
CA ALA A 109 2.58 19.68 12.99
C ALA A 109 3.38 20.69 12.16
N ASP A 110 4.37 21.34 12.80
CA ASP A 110 5.32 22.29 12.21
C ASP A 110 6.28 21.59 11.23
N LEU A 111 5.72 21.08 10.14
CA LEU A 111 6.46 20.53 9.01
C LEU A 111 6.75 21.64 8.01
N THR A 112 7.93 21.60 7.39
CA THR A 112 8.21 22.42 6.21
C THR A 112 7.21 22.08 5.10
N ALA A 113 6.94 23.04 4.19
CA ALA A 113 5.98 22.84 3.11
C ALA A 113 6.26 21.57 2.28
N GLY A 114 7.54 21.24 2.04
CA GLY A 114 7.96 20.03 1.33
C GLY A 114 7.62 18.73 2.08
N GLN A 115 7.81 18.71 3.41
CA GLN A 115 7.47 17.55 4.24
C GLN A 115 5.95 17.34 4.33
N ARG A 116 5.16 18.44 4.38
CA ARG A 116 3.70 18.36 4.33
C ARG A 116 3.20 17.79 3.00
N VAL A 117 3.77 18.21 1.87
CA VAL A 117 3.44 17.64 0.55
C VAL A 117 3.77 16.15 0.50
N PHE A 118 4.94 15.75 1.00
CA PHE A 118 5.34 14.34 1.06
C PHE A 118 4.35 13.50 1.89
N GLN A 119 3.93 14.02 3.04
CA GLN A 119 2.96 13.34 3.90
C GLN A 119 1.58 13.20 3.24
N ILE A 120 1.08 14.25 2.59
CA ILE A 120 -0.16 14.19 1.80
C ILE A 120 -0.04 13.11 0.73
N ALA A 121 1.08 13.06 0.01
CA ALA A 121 1.32 12.06 -1.01
C ALA A 121 1.33 10.64 -0.44
N LEU A 122 1.99 10.43 0.70
CA LEU A 122 2.10 9.12 1.36
C LEU A 122 0.75 8.62 1.87
N VAL A 123 -0.06 9.49 2.47
CA VAL A 123 -1.42 9.18 2.92
C VAL A 123 -2.34 8.89 1.73
N THR A 124 -2.24 9.68 0.66
CA THR A 124 -3.02 9.47 -0.56
C THR A 124 -2.65 8.13 -1.23
N ALA A 125 -1.37 7.78 -1.25
CA ALA A 125 -0.89 6.50 -1.76
C ALA A 125 -1.45 5.32 -0.94
N HIS A 126 -1.49 5.43 0.39
CA HIS A 126 -2.10 4.42 1.27
C HIS A 126 -3.59 4.23 0.95
N LEU A 127 -4.32 5.32 0.78
CA LEU A 127 -5.72 5.27 0.40
C LEU A 127 -5.90 4.63 -0.98
N GLY A 128 -5.04 4.97 -1.95
CA GLY A 128 -5.04 4.39 -3.29
C GLY A 128 -4.85 2.86 -3.25
N VAL A 129 -3.92 2.36 -2.44
CA VAL A 129 -3.73 0.92 -2.23
C VAL A 129 -4.95 0.28 -1.57
N GLY A 130 -5.55 0.94 -0.57
CA GLY A 130 -6.80 0.49 0.06
C GLY A 130 -7.96 0.35 -0.94
N VAL A 131 -8.13 1.35 -1.83
CA VAL A 131 -9.14 1.32 -2.90
C VAL A 131 -8.88 0.15 -3.86
N LEU A 132 -7.63 -0.06 -4.25
CA LEU A 132 -7.26 -1.14 -5.16
C LEU A 132 -7.47 -2.53 -4.53
N ALA A 133 -7.18 -2.67 -3.25
CA ALA A 133 -7.51 -3.85 -2.46
C ALA A 133 -9.04 -4.07 -2.38
N GLY A 134 -9.82 -3.00 -2.24
CA GLY A 134 -11.28 -3.03 -2.28
C GLY A 134 -11.83 -3.55 -3.61
N PHE A 135 -11.31 -3.03 -4.74
CA PHE A 135 -11.68 -3.57 -6.07
C PHE A 135 -11.31 -5.04 -6.22
N ARG A 136 -10.16 -5.46 -5.66
CA ARG A 136 -9.74 -6.87 -5.68
C ARG A 136 -10.68 -7.75 -4.87
N LEU A 137 -11.08 -7.29 -3.68
CA LEU A 137 -12.03 -7.96 -2.80
C LEU A 137 -13.39 -8.14 -3.47
N VAL A 138 -13.97 -7.06 -4.02
CA VAL A 138 -15.26 -7.11 -4.73
C VAL A 138 -15.20 -8.14 -5.87
N ARG A 139 -14.09 -8.19 -6.60
CA ARG A 139 -13.90 -9.17 -7.67
C ARG A 139 -13.77 -10.61 -7.17
N LEU A 140 -13.16 -10.84 -6.01
CA LEU A 140 -13.07 -12.16 -5.38
C LEU A 140 -14.43 -12.66 -4.90
N LEU A 141 -15.28 -11.75 -4.39
CA LEU A 141 -16.62 -12.06 -3.89
C LEU A 141 -17.65 -12.28 -5.02
N ARG A 142 -17.46 -11.65 -6.18
CA ARG A 142 -18.35 -11.80 -7.36
C ARG A 142 -18.07 -13.06 -8.20
N ARG A 143 -17.01 -13.80 -7.91
CA ARG A 143 -16.71 -15.09 -8.57
C ARG A 143 -17.23 -16.23 -7.73
#